data_AF-A0A931QYE7-F1
#
_entry.id   AF-A0A931QYE7-F1
#
_cell.length_a   1.000
_cell.length_b   1.000
_cell.length_c   1.000
_cell.angle_alpha   90.00
_cell.angle_beta   90.00
_cell.angle_gamma   90.00
#
_symmetry.space_group_name_H-M   'P 1'
#
loop_
_entity.id
_entity.type
_entity.pdbx_description
1 polymer ?
#
loop_
_entity_poly.entity_id
_entity_poly.type
_entity_poly.pdbx_seq_one_letter_code
_entity_poly.pdbx_strand_id
1 'polypeptide(L)'
;GYTIGPDERLAKMGLQGRLNYLIIRLPQMLELGWIENEKVMQWYKENIIAGKTSEVRARAKSDFQKSLITSEVLALMTYLTK
;
A
#
# COMPACT_ATOMS: atom_id res chain seq x y z
N GLY A 1 -19.37 3.86 6.01
CA GLY A 1 -18.30 3.29 5.15
C GLY A 1 -16.97 3.61 5.79
N TYR A 2 -16.09 2.62 5.95
CA TYR A 2 -14.76 2.84 6.49
C TYR A 2 -13.87 3.42 5.39
N THR A 3 -13.67 4.74 5.40
CA THR A 3 -12.76 5.41 4.47
C THR A 3 -11.36 5.33 5.05
N ILE A 4 -10.56 4.33 4.66
CA ILE A 4 -9.09 4.41 4.80
C ILE A 4 -8.60 5.35 3.68
N GLY A 5 -8.93 6.63 3.80
CA GLY A 5 -8.44 7.66 2.87
C GLY A 5 -6.94 7.89 3.07
N PRO A 6 -6.30 8.73 2.22
CA PRO A 6 -4.94 9.21 2.47
C PRO A 6 -4.94 9.93 3.81
N ASP A 7 -4.60 9.18 4.85
CA ASP A 7 -4.66 9.64 6.22
C ASP A 7 -3.65 10.79 6.32
N GLU A 8 -4.07 12.00 6.67
CA GLU A 8 -3.14 13.12 6.88
C GLU A 8 -2.02 12.75 7.87
N ARG A 9 -2.28 11.74 8.72
CA ARG A 9 -1.28 11.14 9.59
C ARG A 9 -0.12 10.52 8.82
N LEU A 10 -0.34 9.92 7.64
CA LEU A 10 0.73 9.39 6.79
C LEU A 10 1.63 10.51 6.27
N ALA A 11 1.06 11.64 5.86
CA ALA A 11 1.85 12.79 5.41
C ALA A 11 2.77 13.32 6.52
N LYS A 12 2.32 13.25 7.79
CA LYS A 12 3.08 13.67 8.98
C LYS A 12 4.04 12.60 9.52
N MET A 13 3.88 11.33 9.12
CA MET A 13 4.79 10.23 9.51
C MET A 13 6.07 10.25 8.67
N GLY A 14 7.20 9.92 9.31
CA GLY A 14 8.43 9.56 8.59
C GLY A 14 8.28 8.24 7.83
N LEU A 15 9.17 7.99 6.89
CA LEU A 15 9.14 6.82 6.01
C LEU A 15 8.93 5.50 6.76
N GLN A 16 9.67 5.28 7.85
CA GLN A 16 9.56 4.05 8.65
C GLN A 16 8.16 3.88 9.26
N GLY A 17 7.53 4.97 9.71
CA GLY A 17 6.17 4.95 10.23
C GLY A 17 5.15 4.58 9.15
N ARG A 18 5.33 5.10 7.93
CA ARG A 18 4.48 4.76 6.77
C ARG A 18 4.61 3.30 6.38
N LEU A 19 5.84 2.76 6.36
CA LEU A 19 6.08 1.34 6.05
C LEU A 19 5.41 0.43 7.10
N ASN A 20 5.59 0.74 8.39
CA ASN A 20 4.97 -0.03 9.47
C ASN A 20 3.43 0.03 9.39
N TYR A 21 2.87 1.21 9.11
CA TYR A 21 1.43 1.38 8.91
C TYR A 21 0.91 0.49 7.78
N LEU A 22 1.58 0.47 6.63
CA LEU A 22 1.17 -0.34 5.49
C LEU A 22 1.23 -1.83 5.80
N ILE A 23 2.30 -2.33 6.43
CA ILE A 23 2.42 -3.74 6.81
C ILE A 23 1.24 -4.19 7.67
N ILE A 24 0.82 -3.35 8.63
CA ILE A 24 -0.29 -3.64 9.54
C ILE A 24 -1.64 -3.62 8.80
N ARG A 25 -1.80 -2.73 7.81
CA ARG A 25 -3.08 -2.49 7.14
C ARG A 25 -3.30 -3.32 5.87
N LEU A 26 -2.26 -3.87 5.26
CA LEU A 26 -2.36 -4.71 4.06
C LEU A 26 -3.37 -5.86 4.18
N PRO A 27 -3.44 -6.63 5.29
CA PRO A 27 -4.46 -7.66 5.46
C PRO A 27 -5.89 -7.09 5.45
N GLN A 28 -6.09 -5.93 6.08
CA GLN A 28 -7.40 -5.26 6.11
C GLN A 28 -7.78 -4.73 4.72
N MET A 29 -6.82 -4.25 3.94
CA MET A 29 -7.06 -3.85 2.55
C MET A 29 -7.51 -5.02 1.68
N LEU A 30 -6.96 -6.22 1.90
CA LEU A 30 -7.43 -7.44 1.24
C LEU A 30 -8.87 -7.80 1.66
N GLU A 31 -9.17 -7.78 2.97
CA GLU A 31 -10.52 -8.07 3.48
C GLU A 31 -11.58 -7.08 2.96
N LEU A 32 -11.20 -5.82 2.73
CA LEU A 32 -12.06 -4.79 2.16
C LEU A 32 -12.19 -4.85 0.63
N GLY A 33 -11.51 -5.79 -0.03
CA GLY A 33 -11.50 -5.93 -1.48
C GLY A 33 -10.70 -4.84 -2.20
N TRP A 34 -9.80 -4.15 -1.50
CA TRP A 34 -8.95 -3.12 -2.08
C TRP A 34 -7.72 -3.69 -2.77
N ILE A 35 -7.40 -4.93 -2.45
CA ILE A 35 -6.38 -5.75 -3.09
C ILE A 35 -7.08 -7.02 -3.55
N GLU A 36 -6.89 -7.37 -4.82
CA GLU A 36 -7.62 -8.44 -5.50
C GLU A 36 -7.48 -9.81 -4.81
N ASN A 37 -6.26 -10.14 -4.37
CA ASN A 37 -6.00 -11.46 -3.79
C ASN A 37 -4.77 -11.47 -2.88
N GLU A 38 -4.63 -12.57 -2.14
CA GLU A 38 -3.55 -12.78 -1.18
C GLU A 38 -2.16 -12.73 -1.82
N LYS A 39 -1.98 -13.20 -3.06
CA LYS A 39 -0.67 -13.18 -3.74
C LYS A 39 -0.20 -11.74 -4.00
N VAL A 40 -1.12 -10.86 -4.40
CA VAL A 40 -0.82 -9.43 -4.58
C VAL A 40 -0.45 -8.80 -3.24
N MET A 41 -1.25 -9.08 -2.19
CA MET A 41 -1.00 -8.56 -0.83
C MET A 41 0.35 -9.02 -0.26
N GLN A 42 0.69 -10.31 -0.37
CA GLN A 42 1.95 -10.86 0.14
C GLN A 42 3.16 -10.25 -0.56
N TRP A 43 3.10 -10.06 -1.89
CA TRP A 43 4.19 -9.40 -2.59
C TRP A 43 4.43 -7.99 -2.05
N TYR A 44 3.37 -7.20 -1.81
CA TYR A 44 3.53 -5.87 -1.21
C TYR A 44 4.18 -5.96 0.17
N LYS A 45 3.70 -6.88 1.01
CA LYS A 45 4.22 -7.07 2.37
C LYS A 45 5.72 -7.40 2.36
N GLU A 46 6.14 -8.37 1.55
CA GLU A 46 7.55 -8.79 1.44
C GLU A 46 8.45 -7.65 0.95
N ASN A 47 8.02 -6.91 -0.07
CA ASN A 47 8.83 -5.84 -0.66
C ASN A 47 8.87 -4.58 0.22
N ILE A 48 7.81 -4.31 0.99
CA ILE A 48 7.81 -3.26 2.01
C ILE A 48 8.77 -3.62 3.16
N ILE A 49 8.73 -4.87 3.66
CA ILE A 49 9.66 -5.35 4.70
C ILE A 49 11.12 -5.30 4.22
N ALA A 50 11.37 -5.65 2.96
CA ALA A 50 12.69 -5.58 2.35
C ALA A 50 13.17 -4.15 2.02
N GLY A 51 12.37 -3.11 2.32
CA GLY A 51 12.73 -1.71 2.06
C GLY A 51 12.72 -1.32 0.57
N LYS A 52 12.12 -2.14 -0.30
CA LYS A 52 12.09 -1.95 -1.76
C LYS A 52 11.01 -0.96 -2.20
N THR A 53 10.98 0.20 -1.58
CA THR A 53 9.95 1.24 -1.76
C THR A 53 9.79 1.71 -3.21
N SER A 54 10.86 1.76 -3.99
CA SER A 54 10.80 2.09 -5.42
C SER A 54 10.11 1.00 -6.25
N GLU A 55 10.39 -0.28 -5.98
CA GLU A 55 9.73 -1.41 -6.65
C GLU A 55 8.24 -1.45 -6.30
N VAL A 56 7.91 -1.24 -5.01
CA VAL A 56 6.53 -1.16 -4.52
C VAL A 56 5.73 -0.08 -5.25
N ARG A 57 6.31 1.12 -5.41
CA ARG A 57 5.66 2.23 -6.13
C ARG A 57 5.49 1.94 -7.62
N ALA A 58 6.51 1.38 -8.26
CA ALA A 58 6.44 1.03 -9.67
C ALA A 58 5.35 -0.02 -9.93
N ARG A 59 5.31 -1.06 -9.09
CA ARG A 59 4.30 -2.11 -9.21
C ARG A 59 2.90 -1.60 -8.88
N ALA A 60 2.72 -0.75 -7.87
CA ALA A 60 1.41 -0.17 -7.53
C ALA A 60 0.74 0.51 -8.73
N LYS A 61 1.50 1.23 -9.56
CA LYS A 61 0.98 1.81 -10.81
C LYS A 61 0.52 0.74 -11.80
N SER A 62 1.31 -0.31 -11.98
CA SER A 62 0.99 -1.43 -12.87
C SER A 62 -0.23 -2.22 -12.38
N ASP A 63 -0.29 -2.51 -11.08
CA ASP A 63 -1.38 -3.25 -10.45
C ASP A 63 -2.69 -2.45 -10.48
N PHE A 64 -2.64 -1.12 -10.32
CA PHE A 64 -3.81 -0.27 -10.49
C PHE A 64 -4.36 -0.30 -11.93
N GLN A 65 -3.47 -0.23 -12.93
CA GLN A 65 -3.85 -0.34 -14.35
C GLN A 65 -4.48 -1.70 -14.69
N LYS A 66 -4.10 -2.75 -13.96
CA LYS A 66 -4.64 -4.11 -14.09
C LYS A 66 -5.84 -4.37 -13.17
N SER A 67 -6.33 -3.35 -12.47
CA SER A 67 -7.41 -3.47 -11.47
C SER A 67 -7.13 -4.48 -10.36
N LEU A 68 -5.85 -4.74 -10.05
CA LEU A 68 -5.44 -5.62 -8.95
C LEU A 68 -5.45 -4.91 -7.58
N ILE A 69 -5.46 -3.58 -7.60
CA ILE A 69 -5.60 -2.74 -6.41
C ILE A 69 -6.48 -1.54 -6.73
N THR A 70 -7.07 -0.91 -5.70
CA THR A 70 -7.85 0.32 -5.85
C THR A 70 -6.99 1.58 -5.86
N SER A 71 -7.61 2.72 -6.17
CA SER A 71 -6.97 4.04 -6.13
C SER A 71 -6.45 4.42 -4.74
N GLU A 72 -7.12 3.96 -3.67
CA GLU A 72 -6.72 4.18 -2.28
C GLU A 72 -5.37 3.51 -2.00
N VAL A 73 -5.23 2.24 -2.39
CA VAL A 73 -3.95 1.52 -2.23
C VAL A 73 -2.86 2.19 -3.07
N LEU A 74 -3.16 2.59 -4.31
CA LEU A 74 -2.21 3.33 -5.13
C LEU A 74 -1.75 4.63 -4.45
N ALA A 75 -2.67 5.42 -3.91
CA ALA A 75 -2.35 6.67 -3.22
C ALA A 75 -1.42 6.40 -2.02
N LEU A 76 -1.76 5.42 -1.18
CA LEU A 76 -0.97 5.02 -0.02
C LEU A 76 0.46 4.59 -0.39
N MET A 77 0.61 3.80 -1.45
CA MET A 77 1.93 3.38 -1.95
C MET A 77 2.72 4.56 -2.52
N THR A 78 2.06 5.55 -3.11
CA THR A 78 2.72 6.73 -3.69
C THR A 78 3.38 7.61 -2.61
N TYR A 79 2.86 7.61 -1.38
CA TYR A 79 3.45 8.32 -0.23
C TYR A 79 4.72 7.66 0.35
N LEU A 80 5.19 6.55 -0.23
CA LEU A 80 6.50 5.94 0.09
C LEU A 80 7.65 6.69 -0.58
N THR A 81 7.73 8.01 -0.35
CA THR A 81 8.84 8.89 -0.73
C THR A 81 9.74 9.17 0.47
N LYS A 82 11.00 9.51 0.21
CA LYS A 82 11.94 10.03 1.22
C LYS A 82 11.41 11.32 1.85
#